data_AF-A0A6J7ZZQ3-F1
#
_entry.id   AF-A0A6J7ZZQ3-F1
#
_cell.length_a   1.000
_cell.length_b   1.000
_cell.length_c   1.000
_cell.angle_alpha   90.00
_cell.angle_beta   90.00
_cell.angle_gamma   90.00
#
_symmetry.space_group_name_H-M   'P 1'
#
loop_
_entity.id
_entity.type
_entity.pdbx_description
1 polymer ?
#
loop_
_entity_poly.entity_id
_entity_poly.type
_entity_poly.pdbx_seq_one_letter_code
_entity_poly.pdbx_strand_id
1 'polypeptide(L)'
;MSAGNDGPRFNTNTFSLRNSIYAIIVSAVNAKKEPPSYAPVGSSIMVVAYGGDDDLEVNLLNPISDCSKMDSGTSIAAPTVSGVVALVLEAREREKNIYDKCSIRQGDNFMLPVSPLSVLSLRENITHSVVHCRPDLSWRDVQHLIVCTTNTNLKGTLVEWQRNGAGFLTHPRLGFGLIDAYKMASLAEQWMLVPRQFSCNQSKRSEVTVTGRFRSDNIFIDCDPLTTCQDCGCQIRYLEHIKVKVSFSWNGEHWFNAAYRGLVELYLISPRGTKSYILTNRPADRLQPETFTWEFKSVQSWGENPCGTFLLSFGTRSNNFTG
;
A
#
# COMPACT_ATOMS: atom_id res chain seq x y z
N MET A 1 11.40 0.97 -1.74
CA MET A 1 12.02 0.93 -0.39
C MET A 1 11.69 -0.41 0.26
N SER A 2 12.63 -1.04 0.94
CA SER A 2 12.43 -2.30 1.66
C SER A 2 11.52 -2.14 2.89
N ALA A 3 10.77 -3.18 3.25
CA ALA A 3 9.83 -3.16 4.38
C ALA A 3 10.50 -3.36 5.75
N GLY A 4 11.71 -3.94 5.79
CA GLY A 4 12.41 -4.38 7.00
C GLY A 4 12.59 -5.89 7.03
N ASN A 5 13.49 -6.39 7.89
CA ASN A 5 13.83 -7.82 8.01
C ASN A 5 13.60 -8.35 9.44
N ASP A 6 12.86 -7.61 10.27
CA ASP A 6 12.72 -7.86 11.70
C ASP A 6 11.68 -8.95 12.04
N GLY A 7 11.02 -9.53 11.02
CA GLY A 7 10.04 -10.61 11.16
C GLY A 7 8.60 -10.13 11.46
N PRO A 8 7.62 -11.05 11.44
CA PRO A 8 6.19 -10.74 11.56
C PRO A 8 5.75 -10.16 12.92
N ARG A 9 6.66 -10.10 13.91
CA ARG A 9 6.44 -9.43 15.20
C ARG A 9 6.74 -7.93 15.18
N PHE A 10 7.18 -7.41 14.03
CA PHE A 10 7.44 -5.98 13.80
C PHE A 10 6.50 -5.44 12.74
N ASN A 11 6.16 -4.16 12.85
CA ASN A 11 5.23 -3.50 11.94
C ASN A 11 5.96 -2.46 11.08
N THR A 12 5.80 -2.52 9.75
CA THR A 12 6.46 -1.58 8.82
C THR A 12 6.13 -0.11 9.11
N ASN A 13 4.93 0.17 9.65
CA ASN A 13 4.46 1.53 9.93
C ASN A 13 5.12 2.20 11.15
N THR A 14 6.02 1.53 11.89
CA THR A 14 6.76 2.16 13.00
C THR A 14 7.99 2.96 12.54
N PHE A 15 8.20 3.11 11.23
CA PHE A 15 9.33 3.85 10.65
C PHE A 15 8.80 4.95 9.71
N SER A 16 9.15 6.20 9.98
CA SER A 16 8.57 7.39 9.33
C SER A 16 8.69 7.38 7.80
N LEU A 17 9.86 7.00 7.27
CA LEU A 17 10.11 6.87 5.84
C LEU A 17 9.15 5.89 5.15
N ARG A 18 8.73 4.82 5.85
CA ARG A 18 7.78 3.83 5.31
C ARG A 18 6.32 4.28 5.36
N ASN A 19 6.04 5.39 6.06
CA ASN A 19 4.74 6.09 6.04
C ASN A 19 4.67 7.22 5.01
N SER A 20 5.77 7.52 4.29
CA SER A 20 5.74 8.45 3.14
C SER A 20 4.86 7.89 2.02
N ILE A 21 3.99 8.72 1.44
CA ILE A 21 3.14 8.34 0.29
C ILE A 21 3.97 8.15 -0.99
N TYR A 22 5.09 8.88 -1.10
CA TYR A 22 6.03 8.80 -2.21
C TYR A 22 6.87 7.52 -2.19
N ALA A 23 6.87 6.77 -1.07
CA ALA A 23 7.64 5.54 -0.92
C ALA A 23 6.78 4.29 -1.20
N ILE A 24 7.07 3.61 -2.31
CA ILE A 24 6.64 2.22 -2.57
C ILE A 24 7.36 1.31 -1.57
N ILE A 25 6.59 0.61 -0.74
CA ILE A 25 7.12 -0.29 0.30
C ILE A 25 7.04 -1.74 -0.18
N VAL A 26 8.20 -2.36 -0.28
CA VAL A 26 8.41 -3.68 -0.87
C VAL A 26 8.75 -4.68 0.23
N SER A 27 7.89 -5.67 0.41
CA SER A 27 8.13 -6.86 1.24
C SER A 27 8.65 -8.00 0.35
N ALA A 28 8.86 -9.19 0.90
CA ALA A 28 9.47 -10.32 0.21
C ALA A 28 8.56 -11.56 0.13
N VAL A 29 8.88 -12.45 -0.82
CA VAL A 29 8.44 -13.86 -0.86
C VAL A 29 9.63 -14.80 -1.09
N ASN A 30 9.53 -16.03 -0.58
CA ASN A 30 10.45 -17.14 -0.86
C ASN A 30 10.09 -17.87 -2.17
N ALA A 31 10.87 -18.89 -2.58
CA ALA A 31 10.58 -19.67 -3.80
C ALA A 31 9.21 -20.36 -3.78
N LYS A 32 8.74 -20.81 -2.61
CA LYS A 32 7.42 -21.42 -2.41
C LYS A 32 6.25 -20.42 -2.56
N LYS A 33 6.56 -19.14 -2.76
CA LYS A 33 5.65 -17.98 -2.84
C LYS A 33 4.99 -17.62 -1.50
N GLU A 34 5.72 -17.83 -0.42
CA GLU A 34 5.28 -17.61 0.96
C GLU A 34 5.99 -16.40 1.58
N PRO A 35 5.34 -15.62 2.46
CA PRO A 35 5.98 -14.48 3.14
C PRO A 35 7.01 -14.98 4.17
N PRO A 36 8.31 -14.73 3.95
CA PRO A 36 9.42 -15.42 4.60
C PRO A 36 9.53 -15.10 6.09
N SER A 37 10.39 -15.84 6.78
CA SER A 37 10.67 -15.72 8.22
C SER A 37 10.85 -14.26 8.70
N TYR A 38 11.65 -13.49 7.96
CA TYR A 38 12.03 -12.10 8.26
C TYR A 38 11.03 -11.02 7.79
N ALA A 39 10.00 -11.36 7.00
CA ALA A 39 9.12 -10.33 6.42
C ALA A 39 8.14 -9.73 7.47
N PRO A 40 8.12 -8.39 7.66
CA PRO A 40 7.24 -7.74 8.63
C PRO A 40 5.77 -7.69 8.15
N VAL A 41 4.91 -7.12 8.99
CA VAL A 41 3.48 -6.89 8.72
C VAL A 41 3.17 -5.37 8.72
N GLY A 42 2.09 -4.93 8.09
CA GLY A 42 1.54 -3.57 8.26
C GLY A 42 0.90 -2.99 6.99
N SER A 43 0.05 -1.99 7.18
CA SER A 43 -0.79 -1.43 6.12
C SER A 43 -0.05 -0.59 5.07
N SER A 44 1.23 -0.24 5.28
CA SER A 44 2.03 0.47 4.27
C SER A 44 2.69 -0.42 3.22
N ILE A 45 2.72 -1.75 3.40
CA ILE A 45 3.26 -2.69 2.40
C ILE A 45 2.39 -2.64 1.15
N MET A 46 3.02 -2.39 0.00
CA MET A 46 2.32 -2.22 -1.27
C MET A 46 2.48 -3.45 -2.18
N VAL A 47 3.66 -4.04 -2.23
CA VAL A 47 4.01 -5.08 -3.21
C VAL A 47 5.07 -6.01 -2.62
N VAL A 48 5.20 -7.22 -3.19
CA VAL A 48 6.35 -8.10 -2.95
C VAL A 48 7.12 -8.42 -4.22
N ALA A 49 8.39 -8.74 -4.04
CA ALA A 49 9.20 -9.46 -5.02
C ALA A 49 9.88 -10.65 -4.33
N TYR A 50 10.53 -11.52 -5.10
CA TYR A 50 11.36 -12.57 -4.52
C TYR A 50 12.53 -11.94 -3.75
N GLY A 51 12.69 -12.34 -2.49
CA GLY A 51 13.75 -11.83 -1.60
C GLY A 51 14.62 -12.93 -0.97
N GLY A 52 14.35 -14.20 -1.29
CA GLY A 52 14.98 -15.36 -0.64
C GLY A 52 14.33 -15.76 0.69
N ASP A 53 14.70 -16.94 1.18
CA ASP A 53 14.55 -17.51 2.54
C ASP A 53 15.39 -18.81 2.51
N ASP A 54 15.27 -19.72 3.48
CA ASP A 54 15.98 -21.02 3.50
C ASP A 54 15.88 -21.84 2.18
N ASP A 55 14.82 -21.65 1.40
CA ASP A 55 14.57 -22.35 0.12
C ASP A 55 15.06 -21.62 -1.14
N LEU A 56 15.65 -20.43 -1.04
CA LEU A 56 15.97 -19.59 -2.20
C LEU A 56 17.19 -18.70 -1.97
N GLU A 57 18.33 -19.14 -2.49
CA GLU A 57 19.51 -18.30 -2.71
C GLU A 57 19.26 -17.28 -3.83
N VAL A 58 19.79 -16.07 -3.70
CA VAL A 58 19.78 -15.06 -4.77
C VAL A 58 21.21 -14.66 -5.12
N ASN A 59 21.58 -14.83 -6.38
CA ASN A 59 22.90 -14.47 -6.90
C ASN A 59 22.94 -12.97 -7.20
N LEU A 60 23.93 -12.27 -6.64
CA LEU A 60 24.16 -10.83 -6.86
C LEU A 60 25.64 -10.56 -7.12
N LEU A 61 25.92 -9.50 -7.87
CA LEU A 61 27.29 -9.04 -8.13
C LEU A 61 27.89 -8.43 -6.86
N ASN A 62 29.01 -8.98 -6.43
CA ASN A 62 29.84 -8.48 -5.33
C ASN A 62 30.65 -7.25 -5.82
N PRO A 63 30.88 -6.22 -4.98
CA PRO A 63 31.90 -5.19 -5.20
C PRO A 63 33.26 -5.64 -5.77
N ILE A 64 33.67 -6.91 -5.56
CA ILE A 64 34.93 -7.48 -6.08
C ILE A 64 34.74 -8.19 -7.46
N SER A 65 33.69 -7.84 -8.22
CA SER A 65 33.37 -8.38 -9.57
C SER A 65 33.15 -9.90 -9.65
N ASP A 66 32.85 -10.54 -8.52
CA ASP A 66 32.48 -11.96 -8.42
C ASP A 66 30.96 -12.11 -8.12
N CYS A 67 30.38 -13.26 -8.43
CA CYS A 67 28.98 -13.58 -8.15
C CYS A 67 28.81 -14.14 -6.74
N SER A 68 28.73 -13.25 -5.74
CA SER A 68 28.39 -13.65 -4.37
C SER A 68 26.96 -14.19 -4.26
N LYS A 69 26.81 -15.34 -3.62
CA LYS A 69 25.56 -15.69 -2.95
C LYS A 69 25.30 -14.66 -1.86
N MET A 70 24.12 -14.03 -1.85
CA MET A 70 23.69 -13.15 -0.76
C MET A 70 22.58 -13.79 0.07
N ASP A 71 22.60 -13.48 1.37
CA ASP A 71 21.52 -13.80 2.31
C ASP A 71 20.19 -13.18 1.90
N SER A 72 19.10 -13.82 2.32
CA SER A 72 17.74 -13.36 2.05
C SER A 72 17.40 -12.01 2.70
N GLY A 73 16.46 -11.27 2.10
CA GLY A 73 15.97 -10.03 2.69
C GLY A 73 15.02 -9.20 1.80
N THR A 74 14.23 -8.33 2.43
CA THR A 74 13.44 -7.31 1.71
C THR A 74 14.33 -6.29 0.98
N SER A 75 15.61 -6.20 1.39
CA SER A 75 16.67 -5.45 0.69
C SER A 75 17.03 -6.00 -0.69
N ILE A 76 16.73 -7.28 -0.99
CA ILE A 76 16.89 -7.87 -2.34
C ILE A 76 15.61 -7.66 -3.15
N ALA A 77 14.43 -7.85 -2.54
CA ALA A 77 13.15 -7.64 -3.18
C ALA A 77 12.94 -6.19 -3.67
N ALA A 78 13.44 -5.19 -2.93
CA ALA A 78 13.27 -3.77 -3.29
C ALA A 78 13.97 -3.36 -4.60
N PRO A 79 15.26 -3.69 -4.86
CA PRO A 79 15.89 -3.55 -6.16
C PRO A 79 15.14 -4.21 -7.32
N THR A 80 14.57 -5.42 -7.12
CA THR A 80 13.79 -6.10 -8.18
C THR A 80 12.59 -5.25 -8.62
N VAL A 81 11.84 -4.68 -7.67
CA VAL A 81 10.72 -3.76 -7.99
C VAL A 81 11.23 -2.49 -8.69
N SER A 82 12.36 -1.92 -8.26
CA SER A 82 12.97 -0.76 -8.93
C SER A 82 13.34 -1.06 -10.40
N GLY A 83 13.88 -2.25 -10.68
CA GLY A 83 14.19 -2.68 -12.05
C GLY A 83 12.94 -2.86 -12.91
N VAL A 84 11.86 -3.40 -12.36
CA VAL A 84 10.56 -3.47 -13.06
C VAL A 84 10.01 -2.06 -13.35
N VAL A 85 10.11 -1.12 -12.41
CA VAL A 85 9.69 0.27 -12.63
C VAL A 85 10.53 0.94 -13.72
N ALA A 86 11.83 0.66 -13.82
CA ALA A 86 12.67 1.16 -14.91
C ALA A 86 12.19 0.63 -16.29
N LEU A 87 11.96 -0.69 -16.42
CA LEU A 87 11.42 -1.30 -17.63
C LEU A 87 10.03 -0.73 -18.03
N VAL A 88 9.21 -0.35 -17.04
CA VAL A 88 7.91 0.27 -17.24
C VAL A 88 8.03 1.71 -17.75
N LEU A 89 9.03 2.47 -17.28
CA LEU A 89 9.31 3.82 -17.79
C LEU A 89 9.94 3.78 -19.19
N GLU A 90 10.64 2.69 -19.56
CA GLU A 90 11.15 2.44 -20.91
C GLU A 90 10.12 1.82 -21.87
N ALA A 91 8.94 1.39 -21.38
CA ALA A 91 7.88 0.85 -22.20
C ALA A 91 7.42 1.85 -23.27
N ARG A 92 6.97 1.36 -24.44
CA ARG A 92 6.58 2.23 -25.55
C ARG A 92 5.08 2.53 -25.53
N GLU A 93 4.68 3.77 -25.75
CA GLU A 93 3.26 4.05 -26.00
C GLU A 93 2.81 3.37 -27.31
N ARG A 94 1.68 2.66 -27.28
CA ARG A 94 1.03 2.11 -28.48
C ARG A 94 -0.11 3.00 -28.95
N GLU A 95 -0.28 3.11 -30.26
CA GLU A 95 -1.47 3.73 -30.85
C GLU A 95 -2.74 3.01 -30.36
N LYS A 96 -3.71 3.78 -29.88
CA LYS A 96 -4.74 3.29 -28.96
C LYS A 96 -5.87 2.55 -29.70
N ASN A 97 -5.84 1.22 -29.65
CA ASN A 97 -7.05 0.41 -29.82
C ASN A 97 -7.87 0.45 -28.52
N ILE A 98 -9.15 0.83 -28.62
CA ILE A 98 -9.93 1.41 -27.51
C ILE A 98 -10.39 0.41 -26.40
N TYR A 99 -10.11 -0.88 -26.55
CA TYR A 99 -10.86 -1.94 -25.87
C TYR A 99 -10.22 -2.55 -24.61
N ASP A 100 -8.89 -2.53 -24.44
CA ASP A 100 -8.20 -3.17 -23.30
C ASP A 100 -8.04 -2.25 -22.08
N LYS A 101 -9.17 -1.86 -21.45
CA LYS A 101 -9.15 -1.05 -20.23
C LYS A 101 -9.03 -1.88 -18.96
N CYS A 102 -8.01 -1.58 -18.16
CA CYS A 102 -8.05 -1.85 -16.71
C CYS A 102 -9.11 -0.96 -16.04
N SER A 103 -10.36 -1.38 -16.14
CA SER A 103 -11.50 -0.66 -15.58
C SER A 103 -11.61 -0.95 -14.08
N ILE A 104 -11.46 0.09 -13.26
CA ILE A 104 -11.96 0.07 -11.86
C ILE A 104 -13.44 -0.29 -11.95
N ARG A 105 -13.83 -1.45 -11.41
CA ARG A 105 -15.16 -2.02 -11.63
C ARG A 105 -16.23 -1.24 -10.85
N GLN A 106 -16.79 -0.21 -11.47
CA GLN A 106 -18.09 0.33 -11.07
C GLN A 106 -19.19 -0.72 -11.29
N GLY A 107 -20.20 -0.69 -10.41
CA GLY A 107 -21.51 -1.25 -10.74
C GLY A 107 -22.25 -0.28 -11.66
N ASP A 108 -22.70 -0.82 -12.79
CA ASP A 108 -23.82 -0.43 -13.65
C ASP A 108 -24.00 1.04 -14.11
N ASN A 109 -24.11 1.17 -15.43
CA ASN A 109 -24.92 2.16 -16.16
C ASN A 109 -24.60 3.67 -16.01
N PHE A 110 -23.59 4.14 -16.77
CA PHE A 110 -23.88 5.13 -17.82
C PHE A 110 -22.86 5.09 -18.97
N MET A 111 -23.33 5.22 -20.20
CA MET A 111 -22.49 5.24 -21.40
C MET A 111 -22.91 6.43 -22.27
N LEU A 112 -21.98 7.33 -22.58
CA LEU A 112 -22.19 8.42 -23.53
C LEU A 112 -21.21 8.28 -24.71
N PRO A 113 -21.67 8.36 -25.96
CA PRO A 113 -20.80 8.30 -27.13
C PRO A 113 -20.10 9.63 -27.38
N VAL A 114 -18.85 9.57 -27.81
CA VAL A 114 -18.16 10.67 -28.50
C VAL A 114 -17.85 10.22 -29.93
N SER A 115 -18.21 11.05 -30.90
CA SER A 115 -18.12 10.72 -32.33
C SER A 115 -16.68 10.81 -32.87
N PRO A 116 -16.28 9.93 -33.81
CA PRO A 116 -14.97 10.01 -34.43
C PRO A 116 -14.89 11.15 -35.46
N LEU A 117 -13.76 11.88 -35.48
CA LEU A 117 -13.39 12.76 -36.58
C LEU A 117 -11.99 12.39 -37.09
N SER A 118 -11.95 11.97 -38.35
CA SER A 118 -10.80 11.96 -39.27
C SER A 118 -9.40 11.72 -38.69
N VAL A 119 -8.95 10.46 -38.72
CA VAL A 119 -7.50 10.15 -38.76
C VAL A 119 -7.04 10.30 -40.21
N LEU A 120 -6.11 11.23 -40.46
CA LEU A 120 -5.56 11.48 -41.80
C LEU A 120 -4.15 10.87 -41.90
N SER A 121 -4.01 9.84 -42.73
CA SER A 121 -2.77 9.07 -42.88
C SER A 121 -1.68 9.87 -43.60
N LEU A 122 -0.53 10.05 -42.95
CA LEU A 122 0.75 10.26 -43.62
C LEU A 122 1.75 9.18 -43.19
N ARG A 123 2.18 8.36 -44.15
CA ARG A 123 3.36 7.48 -44.02
C ARG A 123 4.56 8.21 -44.60
N GLU A 124 5.63 8.36 -43.82
CA GLU A 124 6.97 8.54 -44.36
C GLU A 124 7.95 7.58 -43.66
N ASN A 125 8.75 6.87 -44.46
CA ASN A 125 9.73 5.90 -43.98
C ASN A 125 11.13 6.53 -43.97
N ILE A 126 11.61 6.98 -42.81
CA ILE A 126 13.06 7.09 -42.55
C ILE A 126 13.35 6.45 -41.18
N THR A 127 14.45 5.69 -41.12
CA THR A 127 14.84 4.90 -39.95
C THR A 127 15.42 5.76 -38.83
N HIS A 128 14.57 6.12 -37.87
CA HIS A 128 15.00 6.24 -36.48
C HIS A 128 13.91 5.62 -35.59
N SER A 129 14.19 4.45 -35.00
CA SER A 129 13.38 3.93 -33.89
C SER A 129 13.69 4.75 -32.64
N VAL A 130 13.15 5.96 -32.59
CA VAL A 130 13.02 6.69 -31.32
C VAL A 130 12.24 5.79 -30.38
N VAL A 131 12.90 5.32 -29.32
CA VAL A 131 12.22 4.59 -28.25
C VAL A 131 11.35 5.62 -27.53
N HIS A 132 10.08 5.71 -27.93
CA HIS A 132 9.13 6.59 -27.27
C HIS A 132 8.69 5.94 -25.95
N CYS A 133 9.59 6.03 -24.97
CA CYS A 133 9.42 5.63 -23.58
C CYS A 133 8.13 6.23 -22.97
N ARG A 134 7.79 5.83 -21.74
CA ARG A 134 6.71 6.42 -20.92
C ARG A 134 7.25 7.29 -19.76
N PRO A 135 8.06 8.35 -20.01
CA PRO A 135 8.57 9.24 -18.96
C PRO A 135 7.50 10.20 -18.41
N ASP A 136 6.31 10.21 -19.02
CA ASP A 136 5.12 10.98 -18.62
C ASP A 136 4.38 10.34 -17.43
N LEU A 137 4.61 9.06 -17.15
CA LEU A 137 4.05 8.36 -15.99
C LEU A 137 4.50 9.03 -14.68
N SER A 138 3.55 9.58 -13.93
CA SER A 138 3.85 10.14 -12.63
C SER A 138 4.17 9.05 -11.59
N TRP A 139 4.75 9.45 -10.46
CA TRP A 139 4.98 8.56 -9.32
C TRP A 139 3.69 7.89 -8.79
N ARG A 140 2.51 8.47 -9.09
CA ARG A 140 1.19 7.86 -8.80
C ARG A 140 0.78 6.85 -9.85
N ASP A 141 1.04 7.10 -11.13
CA ASP A 141 0.74 6.15 -12.22
C ASP A 141 1.49 4.84 -12.02
N VAL A 142 2.79 4.91 -11.69
CA VAL A 142 3.60 3.74 -11.30
C VAL A 142 2.98 2.98 -10.12
N GLN A 143 2.41 3.70 -9.14
CA GLN A 143 1.73 3.08 -8.00
C GLN A 143 0.40 2.42 -8.39
N HIS A 144 -0.45 3.06 -9.20
CA HIS A 144 -1.68 2.45 -9.72
C HIS A 144 -1.41 1.24 -10.61
N LEU A 145 -0.39 1.31 -11.48
CA LEU A 145 0.07 0.19 -12.31
C LEU A 145 0.44 -1.04 -11.44
N ILE A 146 1.15 -0.85 -10.32
CA ILE A 146 1.45 -1.94 -9.37
C ILE A 146 0.16 -2.56 -8.83
N VAL A 147 -0.78 -1.75 -8.32
CA VAL A 147 -2.07 -2.24 -7.78
C VAL A 147 -2.89 -3.03 -8.81
N CYS A 148 -2.79 -2.66 -10.09
CA CYS A 148 -3.56 -3.28 -11.17
C CYS A 148 -2.95 -4.59 -11.73
N THR A 149 -1.66 -4.86 -11.49
CA THR A 149 -0.89 -5.89 -12.23
C THR A 149 -0.34 -7.02 -11.37
N THR A 150 -0.31 -6.87 -10.05
CA THR A 150 0.27 -7.85 -9.13
C THR A 150 -0.39 -9.23 -9.20
N ASN A 151 0.40 -10.27 -8.94
CA ASN A 151 -0.03 -11.66 -8.88
C ASN A 151 -0.29 -12.07 -7.42
N THR A 152 -1.54 -12.44 -7.12
CA THR A 152 -2.01 -12.81 -5.78
C THR A 152 -1.97 -14.32 -5.51
N ASN A 153 -1.48 -15.13 -6.45
CA ASN A 153 -1.31 -16.58 -6.29
C ASN A 153 -0.05 -16.88 -5.44
N LEU A 154 -0.16 -16.55 -4.16
CA LEU A 154 0.84 -16.65 -3.09
C LEU A 154 0.28 -17.53 -1.95
N LYS A 155 1.17 -18.14 -1.16
CA LYS A 155 0.86 -19.21 -0.18
C LYS A 155 1.35 -18.84 1.22
N GLY A 156 1.23 -19.77 2.18
CA GLY A 156 1.88 -19.68 3.49
C GLY A 156 1.38 -18.54 4.41
N THR A 157 0.15 -18.06 4.22
CA THR A 157 -0.43 -16.99 5.06
C THR A 157 -1.31 -17.55 6.17
N LEU A 158 -1.08 -17.10 7.41
CA LEU A 158 -1.96 -17.37 8.57
C LEU A 158 -3.21 -16.45 8.61
N VAL A 159 -3.29 -15.52 7.66
CA VAL A 159 -4.40 -14.58 7.47
C VAL A 159 -4.83 -14.68 6.02
N GLU A 160 -6.13 -14.67 5.76
CA GLU A 160 -6.66 -14.74 4.40
C GLU A 160 -6.47 -13.43 3.63
N TRP A 161 -6.59 -13.50 2.30
CA TRP A 161 -6.58 -12.33 1.43
C TRP A 161 -7.89 -11.55 1.57
N GLN A 162 -7.81 -10.30 2.02
CA GLN A 162 -8.96 -9.41 2.09
C GLN A 162 -9.21 -8.76 0.74
N ARG A 163 -10.37 -9.03 0.13
CA ARG A 163 -10.88 -8.20 -0.97
C ARG A 163 -11.36 -6.86 -0.40
N ASN A 164 -10.83 -5.77 -0.94
CA ASN A 164 -11.17 -4.42 -0.53
C ASN A 164 -12.46 -3.92 -1.22
N GLY A 165 -12.95 -2.75 -0.82
CA GLY A 165 -14.23 -2.18 -1.26
C GLY A 165 -14.31 -1.76 -2.73
N ALA A 166 -13.18 -1.75 -3.44
CA ALA A 166 -13.03 -1.52 -4.88
C ALA A 166 -12.68 -2.81 -5.66
N GLY A 167 -12.59 -3.95 -4.96
CA GLY A 167 -12.39 -5.26 -5.56
C GLY A 167 -10.95 -5.76 -5.61
N PHE A 168 -9.94 -4.97 -5.19
CA PHE A 168 -8.54 -5.42 -5.13
C PHE A 168 -8.31 -6.39 -3.98
N LEU A 169 -7.41 -7.37 -4.14
CA LEU A 169 -7.00 -8.25 -3.04
C LEU A 169 -5.82 -7.62 -2.29
N THR A 170 -5.88 -7.65 -0.96
CA THR A 170 -4.86 -7.09 -0.07
C THR A 170 -4.53 -8.06 1.06
N HIS A 171 -3.25 -8.11 1.46
CA HIS A 171 -2.81 -8.92 2.60
C HIS A 171 -1.68 -8.22 3.36
N PRO A 172 -1.75 -8.11 4.71
CA PRO A 172 -0.88 -7.19 5.47
C PRO A 172 0.60 -7.60 5.57
N ARG A 173 1.05 -8.74 5.01
CA ARG A 173 2.48 -9.05 4.78
C ARG A 173 2.91 -8.98 3.31
N LEU A 174 1.95 -8.95 2.38
CA LEU A 174 2.17 -9.15 0.93
C LEU A 174 1.68 -7.98 0.05
N GLY A 175 1.05 -6.95 0.64
CA GLY A 175 0.49 -5.81 -0.10
C GLY A 175 -0.62 -6.27 -1.05
N PHE A 176 -0.53 -5.84 -2.31
CA PHE A 176 -1.40 -6.26 -3.42
C PHE A 176 -0.92 -7.55 -4.12
N GLY A 177 0.22 -8.13 -3.71
CA GLY A 177 0.78 -9.34 -4.30
C GLY A 177 2.16 -9.15 -4.95
N LEU A 178 2.57 -10.15 -5.71
CA LEU A 178 3.88 -10.24 -6.35
C LEU A 178 3.95 -9.37 -7.61
N ILE A 179 5.01 -8.58 -7.74
CA ILE A 179 5.28 -7.75 -8.92
C ILE A 179 5.31 -8.60 -10.20
N ASP A 180 4.66 -8.13 -11.27
CA ASP A 180 4.57 -8.82 -12.56
C ASP A 180 5.05 -7.89 -13.68
N ALA A 181 6.31 -8.05 -14.08
CA ALA A 181 6.98 -7.13 -15.00
C ALA A 181 6.30 -7.07 -16.37
N TYR A 182 5.87 -8.23 -16.89
CA TYR A 182 5.21 -8.31 -18.18
C TYR A 182 3.86 -7.59 -18.15
N LYS A 183 2.99 -7.90 -17.17
CA LYS A 183 1.70 -7.21 -17.05
C LYS A 183 1.86 -5.72 -16.82
N MET A 184 2.82 -5.31 -15.97
CA MET A 184 3.02 -3.89 -15.65
C MET A 184 3.50 -3.10 -16.87
N ALA A 185 4.42 -3.66 -17.67
CA ALA A 185 4.86 -3.04 -18.92
C ALA A 185 3.73 -3.02 -19.96
N SER A 186 3.04 -4.14 -20.21
CA SER A 186 1.94 -4.22 -21.20
C SER A 186 0.73 -3.33 -20.84
N LEU A 187 0.47 -3.08 -19.56
CA LEU A 187 -0.53 -2.11 -19.14
C LEU A 187 -0.03 -0.67 -19.28
N ALA A 188 1.27 -0.42 -19.07
CA ALA A 188 1.90 0.88 -19.25
C ALA A 188 1.93 1.35 -20.73
N GLU A 189 2.03 0.45 -21.71
CA GLU A 189 1.97 0.81 -23.15
C GLU A 189 0.68 1.56 -23.54
N GLN A 190 -0.41 1.38 -22.78
CA GLN A 190 -1.73 1.97 -23.03
C GLN A 190 -2.28 2.75 -21.83
N TRP A 191 -1.46 3.00 -20.81
CA TRP A 191 -1.91 3.64 -19.56
C TRP A 191 -2.28 5.11 -19.76
N MET A 192 -3.52 5.47 -19.39
CA MET A 192 -3.99 6.86 -19.31
C MET A 192 -3.60 7.45 -17.95
N LEU A 193 -2.89 8.58 -17.97
CA LEU A 193 -2.40 9.25 -16.77
C LEU A 193 -3.52 9.57 -15.78
N VAL A 194 -3.28 9.32 -14.50
CA VAL A 194 -4.27 9.57 -13.44
C VAL A 194 -4.49 11.08 -13.21
N PRO A 195 -5.72 11.51 -12.90
CA PRO A 195 -6.02 12.92 -12.66
C PRO A 195 -5.24 13.48 -11.46
N ARG A 196 -5.20 14.82 -11.37
CA ARG A 196 -4.58 15.57 -10.26
C ARG A 196 -4.91 14.96 -8.90
N GLN A 197 -3.90 14.86 -8.03
CA GLN A 197 -4.10 14.39 -6.66
C GLN A 197 -4.88 15.42 -5.83
N PHE A 198 -5.84 14.94 -5.05
CA PHE A 198 -6.57 15.71 -4.04
C PHE A 198 -6.20 15.18 -2.65
N SER A 199 -6.34 16.02 -1.62
CA SER A 199 -6.08 15.66 -0.23
C SER A 199 -7.22 16.19 0.64
N CYS A 200 -7.74 15.34 1.52
CA CYS A 200 -8.79 15.68 2.47
C CYS A 200 -8.27 15.41 3.89
N ASN A 201 -8.32 16.42 4.76
CA ASN A 201 -7.88 16.30 6.15
C ASN A 201 -9.10 16.38 7.08
N GLN A 202 -9.55 15.25 7.62
CA GLN A 202 -10.53 15.25 8.70
C GLN A 202 -9.83 15.14 10.05
N SER A 203 -10.17 16.03 10.98
CA SER A 203 -9.78 15.90 12.37
C SER A 203 -11.00 15.64 13.24
N LYS A 204 -10.79 14.93 14.35
CA LYS A 204 -11.77 14.76 15.42
C LYS A 204 -11.01 14.74 16.74
N ARG A 205 -11.34 15.66 17.66
CA ARG A 205 -10.80 15.63 19.01
C ARG A 205 -11.65 14.68 19.84
N SER A 206 -11.06 13.55 20.21
CA SER A 206 -11.74 12.43 20.87
C SER A 206 -10.74 11.71 21.75
N GLU A 207 -11.05 11.52 23.03
CA GLU A 207 -10.15 10.94 24.02
C GLU A 207 -10.65 9.52 24.36
N VAL A 208 -10.03 8.52 23.72
CA VAL A 208 -10.46 7.11 23.76
C VAL A 208 -9.57 6.33 24.74
N THR A 209 -10.03 6.17 25.99
CA THR A 209 -9.32 5.38 27.00
C THR A 209 -9.47 3.87 26.72
N VAL A 210 -8.35 3.16 26.57
CA VAL A 210 -8.30 1.75 26.16
C VAL A 210 -7.81 0.84 27.30
N THR A 211 -8.74 0.12 27.94
CA THR A 211 -8.47 -0.77 29.08
C THR A 211 -8.68 -2.24 28.73
N GLY A 212 -7.72 -2.85 28.01
CA GLY A 212 -7.68 -4.29 27.73
C GLY A 212 -8.77 -4.82 26.78
N ARG A 213 -9.60 -3.94 26.23
CA ARG A 213 -10.64 -4.25 25.23
C ARG A 213 -10.54 -3.27 24.07
N PHE A 214 -10.85 -3.73 22.86
CA PHE A 214 -10.94 -2.84 21.71
C PHE A 214 -12.07 -1.82 21.88
N ARG A 215 -11.77 -0.57 21.55
CA ARG A 215 -12.72 0.53 21.37
C ARG A 215 -12.59 1.04 19.94
N SER A 216 -13.63 1.66 19.41
CA SER A 216 -13.58 2.28 18.08
C SER A 216 -14.19 3.66 18.14
N ASP A 217 -13.65 4.58 17.35
CA ASP A 217 -14.24 5.89 17.13
C ASP A 217 -14.51 6.16 15.65
N ASN A 218 -15.56 6.93 15.40
CA ASN A 218 -16.15 7.16 14.09
C ASN A 218 -15.63 8.49 13.52
N ILE A 219 -15.03 8.43 12.33
CA ILE A 219 -14.59 9.60 11.55
C ILE A 219 -15.41 9.62 10.26
N PHE A 220 -16.31 10.60 10.13
CA PHE A 220 -17.12 10.77 8.93
C PHE A 220 -16.38 11.63 7.90
N ILE A 221 -16.39 11.22 6.63
CA ILE A 221 -15.94 12.00 5.49
C ILE A 221 -17.15 12.35 4.64
N ASP A 222 -17.45 13.64 4.57
CA ASP A 222 -18.48 14.17 3.67
C ASP A 222 -17.93 14.39 2.26
N CYS A 223 -18.78 14.16 1.28
CA CYS A 223 -18.53 14.27 -0.15
C CYS A 223 -19.71 14.90 -0.92
N ASP A 224 -20.77 15.38 -0.24
CA ASP A 224 -21.98 15.86 -0.92
C ASP A 224 -21.68 17.10 -1.81
N PRO A 225 -21.81 16.99 -3.15
CA PRO A 225 -21.56 18.10 -4.06
C PRO A 225 -22.64 19.18 -4.05
N LEU A 226 -23.76 18.98 -3.32
CA LEU A 226 -24.89 19.92 -3.25
C LEU A 226 -24.76 20.92 -2.09
N THR A 227 -23.77 20.76 -1.21
CA THR A 227 -23.47 21.77 -0.18
C THR A 227 -22.84 23.00 -0.82
N THR A 228 -23.61 24.08 -0.98
CA THR A 228 -23.13 25.38 -1.47
C THR A 228 -22.30 26.09 -0.39
N CYS A 229 -21.06 25.63 -0.19
CA CYS A 229 -20.16 26.13 0.84
C CYS A 229 -18.80 26.58 0.26
N GLN A 230 -18.13 27.45 1.03
CA GLN A 230 -16.86 28.09 0.66
C GLN A 230 -15.63 27.19 0.95
N ASP A 231 -15.83 26.14 1.73
CA ASP A 231 -14.90 25.03 1.99
C ASP A 231 -15.54 23.72 1.51
N CYS A 232 -15.43 23.43 0.21
CA CYS A 232 -16.10 22.29 -0.42
C CYS A 232 -15.67 20.93 0.17
N GLY A 233 -16.62 20.00 0.28
CA GLY A 233 -16.40 18.64 0.81
C GLY A 233 -15.38 17.79 0.04
N CYS A 234 -15.09 16.58 0.54
CA CYS A 234 -13.93 15.82 0.09
C CYS A 234 -14.00 15.41 -1.40
N GLN A 235 -13.16 16.06 -2.22
CA GLN A 235 -13.13 15.87 -3.68
C GLN A 235 -12.47 14.55 -4.15
N ILE A 236 -11.97 13.72 -3.22
CA ILE A 236 -11.37 12.42 -3.52
C ILE A 236 -12.48 11.44 -3.94
N ARG A 237 -12.54 11.10 -5.23
CA ARG A 237 -13.50 10.09 -5.75
C ARG A 237 -13.08 8.65 -5.44
N TYR A 238 -11.76 8.40 -5.46
CA TYR A 238 -11.12 7.11 -5.25
C TYR A 238 -9.86 7.29 -4.41
N LEU A 239 -9.67 6.46 -3.40
CA LEU A 239 -8.54 6.52 -2.46
C LEU A 239 -7.24 6.00 -3.07
N GLU A 240 -6.13 6.55 -2.59
CA GLU A 240 -4.76 6.09 -2.88
C GLU A 240 -4.10 5.74 -1.54
N HIS A 241 -3.71 6.78 -0.79
CA HIS A 241 -3.10 6.66 0.53
C HIS A 241 -4.07 7.18 1.60
N ILE A 242 -4.17 6.46 2.72
CA ILE A 242 -4.75 7.00 3.95
C ILE A 242 -3.62 7.27 4.93
N LYS A 243 -3.54 8.50 5.44
CA LYS A 243 -2.71 8.86 6.60
C LYS A 243 -3.56 8.85 7.86
N VAL A 244 -3.13 8.12 8.89
CA VAL A 244 -3.79 8.08 10.20
C VAL A 244 -2.84 8.70 11.21
N LYS A 245 -3.17 9.89 11.72
CA LYS A 245 -2.36 10.60 12.71
C LYS A 245 -2.99 10.44 14.10
N VAL A 246 -2.26 9.81 15.03
CA VAL A 246 -2.73 9.51 16.38
C VAL A 246 -1.77 10.09 17.40
N SER A 247 -2.32 10.84 18.35
CA SER A 247 -1.64 11.22 19.59
C SER A 247 -1.96 10.18 20.66
N PHE A 248 -0.94 9.70 21.36
CA PHE A 248 -1.06 8.72 22.42
C PHE A 248 -0.52 9.30 23.72
N SER A 249 -1.23 9.05 24.82
CA SER A 249 -0.83 9.41 26.20
C SER A 249 -1.09 8.21 27.11
N TRP A 250 -0.33 8.11 28.21
CA TRP A 250 -0.40 6.98 29.12
C TRP A 250 -0.54 7.42 30.57
N ASN A 251 -1.45 6.76 31.29
CA ASN A 251 -1.74 6.99 32.69
C ASN A 251 -1.42 5.70 33.47
N GLY A 252 -0.18 5.56 33.95
CA GLY A 252 0.25 4.36 34.68
C GLY A 252 1.60 4.54 35.37
N GLU A 253 1.77 3.94 36.55
CA GLU A 253 2.97 4.08 37.36
C GLU A 253 4.12 3.15 36.89
N HIS A 254 5.34 3.66 36.97
CA HIS A 254 6.48 3.21 36.14
C HIS A 254 7.11 1.84 36.48
N TRP A 255 6.81 1.22 37.63
CA TRP A 255 7.67 0.16 38.18
C TRP A 255 7.03 -1.22 38.39
N PHE A 256 5.70 -1.35 38.41
CA PHE A 256 5.00 -2.66 38.48
C PHE A 256 4.18 -2.96 37.22
N ASN A 257 3.00 -2.33 37.10
CA ASN A 257 1.97 -2.72 36.14
C ASN A 257 2.11 -1.98 34.79
N ALA A 258 3.32 -1.98 34.24
CA ALA A 258 3.71 -1.10 33.14
C ALA A 258 3.07 -1.49 31.79
N ALA A 259 2.17 -0.64 31.27
CA ALA A 259 1.67 -0.75 29.90
C ALA A 259 2.74 -0.24 28.90
N TYR A 260 3.33 -1.14 28.13
CA TYR A 260 4.35 -0.81 27.12
C TYR A 260 3.76 -0.60 25.72
N ARG A 261 4.42 0.25 24.92
CA ARG A 261 3.97 0.69 23.58
C ARG A 261 3.70 -0.48 22.61
N GLY A 262 4.38 -1.61 22.78
CA GLY A 262 4.19 -2.83 21.99
C GLY A 262 2.84 -3.54 22.16
N LEU A 263 2.08 -3.25 23.22
CA LEU A 263 0.75 -3.83 23.44
C LEU A 263 -0.35 -3.15 22.59
N VAL A 264 -0.11 -1.93 22.10
CA VAL A 264 -1.09 -1.13 21.37
C VAL A 264 -1.27 -1.65 19.95
N GLU A 265 -2.54 -1.88 19.59
CA GLU A 265 -2.97 -2.25 18.25
C GLU A 265 -3.94 -1.20 17.69
N LEU A 266 -3.76 -0.86 16.42
CA LEU A 266 -4.64 0.04 15.66
C LEU A 266 -5.13 -0.66 14.38
N TYR A 267 -6.43 -0.60 14.14
CA TYR A 267 -7.07 -1.03 12.91
C TYR A 267 -7.98 0.08 12.38
N LEU A 268 -7.91 0.38 11.09
CA LEU A 268 -8.85 1.32 10.45
C LEU A 268 -9.78 0.53 9.54
N ILE A 269 -11.09 0.66 9.70
CA ILE A 269 -12.09 0.08 8.81
C ILE A 269 -12.66 1.21 7.93
N SER A 270 -12.65 1.03 6.61
CA SER A 270 -13.21 2.00 5.66
C SER A 270 -14.76 1.97 5.62
N PRO A 271 -15.43 2.99 5.04
CA PRO A 271 -16.88 2.96 4.79
C PRO A 271 -17.35 1.78 3.93
N ARG A 272 -16.41 1.13 3.21
CA ARG A 272 -16.66 -0.07 2.39
C ARG A 272 -16.34 -1.39 3.12
N GLY A 273 -15.94 -1.34 4.40
CA GLY A 273 -15.67 -2.50 5.25
C GLY A 273 -14.21 -2.99 5.27
N THR A 274 -13.30 -2.36 4.53
CA THR A 274 -11.90 -2.82 4.41
C THR A 274 -11.11 -2.53 5.68
N LYS A 275 -10.59 -3.59 6.33
CA LYS A 275 -9.73 -3.49 7.52
C LYS A 275 -8.26 -3.28 7.14
N SER A 276 -7.71 -2.13 7.52
CA SER A 276 -6.29 -1.80 7.44
C SER A 276 -5.56 -2.14 8.74
N TYR A 277 -4.37 -2.75 8.63
CA TYR A 277 -3.53 -3.18 9.76
C TYR A 277 -2.52 -2.08 10.14
N ILE A 278 -3.05 -0.97 10.67
CA ILE A 278 -2.34 0.29 10.92
C ILE A 278 -1.17 0.12 11.91
N LEU A 279 -1.42 -0.58 13.02
CA LEU A 279 -0.41 -0.97 13.99
C LEU A 279 -0.80 -2.32 14.61
N THR A 280 0.09 -3.30 14.53
CA THR A 280 -0.11 -4.62 15.12
C THR A 280 0.63 -4.74 16.46
N ASN A 281 0.25 -5.72 17.28
CA ASN A 281 0.98 -6.07 18.49
C ASN A 281 2.46 -6.37 18.18
N ARG A 282 3.37 -5.85 19.02
CA ARG A 282 4.83 -5.95 18.86
C ARG A 282 5.46 -6.36 20.19
N PRO A 283 5.54 -7.67 20.54
CA PRO A 283 5.96 -8.14 21.86
C PRO A 283 7.37 -7.74 22.33
N ALA A 284 8.22 -7.28 21.40
CA ALA A 284 9.57 -6.78 21.67
C ALA A 284 9.62 -5.28 21.99
N ASP A 285 8.60 -4.49 21.62
CA ASP A 285 8.53 -3.04 21.90
C ASP A 285 8.10 -2.78 23.35
N ARG A 286 8.98 -3.14 24.29
CA ARG A 286 8.79 -3.01 25.74
C ARG A 286 9.14 -1.62 26.28
N LEU A 287 9.32 -0.62 25.42
CA LEU A 287 9.61 0.74 25.88
C LEU A 287 8.45 1.28 26.73
N GLN A 288 8.82 1.89 27.85
CA GLN A 288 7.89 2.69 28.65
C GLN A 288 7.48 3.91 27.81
N PRO A 289 6.18 4.22 27.71
CA PRO A 289 5.70 5.15 26.70
C PRO A 289 5.55 6.59 27.24
N GLU A 290 6.33 7.50 26.69
CA GLU A 290 6.06 8.95 26.79
C GLU A 290 4.83 9.32 25.93
N THR A 291 4.26 10.52 26.14
CA THR A 291 3.21 11.05 25.26
C THR A 291 3.82 11.45 23.91
N PHE A 292 3.38 10.81 22.83
CA PHE A 292 3.87 11.11 21.47
C PHE A 292 2.75 11.13 20.43
N THR A 293 3.02 11.75 19.28
CA THR A 293 2.13 11.74 18.12
C THR A 293 2.82 11.07 16.94
N TRP A 294 2.13 10.15 16.26
CA TRP A 294 2.67 9.44 15.11
C TRP A 294 1.69 9.41 13.94
N GLU A 295 2.22 9.34 12.72
CA GLU A 295 1.46 9.29 11.48
C GLU A 295 1.75 7.97 10.75
N PHE A 296 0.73 7.12 10.65
CA PHE A 296 0.75 5.81 9.99
C PHE A 296 0.20 5.92 8.56
N LYS A 297 0.58 5.01 7.65
CA LYS A 297 0.08 4.95 6.26
C LYS A 297 -0.65 3.63 5.99
N SER A 298 -1.86 3.69 5.43
CA SER A 298 -2.49 2.55 4.75
C SER A 298 -2.54 2.77 3.25
N VAL A 299 -2.34 1.69 2.49
CA VAL A 299 -2.73 1.58 1.07
C VAL A 299 -3.84 0.53 0.86
N GLN A 300 -4.33 -0.15 1.91
CA GLN A 300 -5.22 -1.31 1.73
C GLN A 300 -6.61 -0.96 1.16
N SER A 301 -7.05 0.29 1.30
CA SER A 301 -8.30 0.82 0.72
C SER A 301 -8.11 1.49 -0.65
N TRP A 302 -7.03 1.20 -1.39
CA TRP A 302 -6.80 1.76 -2.73
C TRP A 302 -7.97 1.52 -3.68
N GLY A 303 -8.34 2.55 -4.44
CA GLY A 303 -9.48 2.55 -5.36
C GLY A 303 -10.86 2.76 -4.71
N GLU A 304 -10.97 2.72 -3.38
CA GLU A 304 -12.27 2.87 -2.71
C GLU A 304 -12.77 4.31 -2.72
N ASN A 305 -14.08 4.48 -2.87
CA ASN A 305 -14.71 5.76 -2.56
C ASN A 305 -14.65 6.03 -1.03
N PRO A 306 -14.18 7.22 -0.58
CA PRO A 306 -13.93 7.49 0.83
C PRO A 306 -15.18 7.94 1.62
N CYS A 307 -16.33 8.08 0.99
CA CYS A 307 -17.45 8.83 1.56
C CYS A 307 -18.19 8.01 2.63
N GLY A 308 -18.57 8.65 3.73
CA GLY A 308 -19.19 7.99 4.88
C GLY A 308 -18.24 7.78 6.06
N THR A 309 -18.54 6.78 6.90
CA THR A 309 -17.88 6.60 8.21
C THR A 309 -16.72 5.62 8.16
N PHE A 310 -15.52 6.09 8.48
CA PHE A 310 -14.39 5.26 8.90
C PHE A 310 -14.51 4.91 10.39
N LEU A 311 -14.11 3.70 10.76
CA LEU A 311 -13.98 3.27 12.15
C LEU A 311 -12.50 3.10 12.49
N LEU A 312 -11.94 3.99 13.31
CA LEU A 312 -10.59 3.82 13.85
C LEU A 312 -10.69 3.04 15.17
N SER A 313 -10.23 1.80 15.16
CA SER A 313 -10.26 0.88 16.29
C SER A 313 -8.92 0.82 16.99
N PHE A 314 -8.95 1.00 18.31
CA PHE A 314 -7.82 1.04 19.23
C PHE A 314 -7.96 -0.11 20.23
N GLY A 315 -6.89 -0.87 20.46
CA GLY A 315 -6.88 -1.93 21.46
C GLY A 315 -5.54 -2.04 22.17
N THR A 316 -5.56 -2.59 23.38
CA THR A 316 -4.38 -3.10 24.06
C THR A 316 -4.55 -4.59 24.25
N ARG A 317 -3.67 -5.39 23.66
CA ARG A 317 -3.70 -6.84 23.89
C ARG A 317 -3.16 -7.12 25.28
N SER A 318 -4.07 -7.40 26.22
CA SER A 318 -3.67 -7.83 27.56
C SER A 318 -2.86 -9.12 27.47
N ASN A 319 -1.59 -9.07 27.87
CA ASN A 319 -0.97 -10.25 28.46
C ASN A 319 -1.61 -10.37 29.84
N ASN A 320 -2.60 -11.26 29.98
CA ASN A 320 -3.17 -11.58 31.28
C ASN A 320 -2.10 -12.24 32.16
N PHE A 321 -1.37 -11.43 32.93
CA PHE A 321 -0.63 -11.89 34.09
C PHE A 321 -1.63 -12.23 35.20
N THR A 322 -2.23 -13.41 35.07
CA THR A 322 -2.83 -14.13 36.20
C THR A 322 -1.69 -14.89 36.89
N GLY A 323 -1.05 -14.22 37.85
CA GLY A 323 0.11 -14.69 38.60
C GLY A 323 0.58 -13.60 39.55
#